data_AF-A0A3S4TRB2-F1
#
_entry.id   AF-A0A3S4TRB2-F1
#
_cell.length_a   1.000
_cell.length_b   1.000
_cell.length_c   1.000
_cell.angle_alpha   90.00
_cell.angle_beta   90.00
_cell.angle_gamma   90.00
#
_symmetry.space_group_name_H-M   'P 1'
#
loop_
_entity.id
_entity.type
_entity.pdbx_description
1 polymer ?
#
loop_
_entity_poly.entity_id
_entity_poly.type
_entity_poly.pdbx_seq_one_letter_code
_entity_poly.pdbx_strand_id
1 'polypeptide(L)' 'MRAKGASDVIFLLLNEDAVAGSLTTKSLSRYAARRLFERLQLLDVVRELSGRATFRLFGL' A
#
# COMPACT_ATOMS: atom_id res chain seq x y z
N MET A 1 18.28 -1.54 7.93
CA MET A 1 17.35 -0.54 7.35
C MET A 1 15.99 -1.20 7.17
N ARG A 2 15.09 -1.12 8.17
CA ARG A 2 13.82 -1.88 8.19
C ARG A 2 12.74 -1.06 8.92
N ALA A 3 12.12 -0.07 8.27
CA ALA A 3 10.82 0.50 8.71
C ALA A 3 10.39 1.74 7.93
N LYS A 4 11.33 2.58 7.46
CA LYS A 4 11.01 3.98 7.09
C LYS A 4 9.86 4.12 6.08
N GLY A 5 9.81 3.29 5.05
CA GLY A 5 8.73 3.36 4.04
C GLY A 5 7.39 2.77 4.47
N ALA A 6 7.35 1.90 5.49
CA ALA A 6 6.09 1.32 5.96
C ALA A 6 5.27 2.33 6.77
N SER A 7 5.94 3.16 7.57
CA SER A 7 5.30 4.24 8.32
C SER A 7 4.62 5.26 7.39
N ASP A 8 5.27 5.61 6.28
CA ASP A 8 4.69 6.52 5.28
C ASP A 8 3.40 5.95 4.67
N VAL A 9 3.35 4.63 4.39
CA VAL A 9 2.16 3.96 3.84
C VAL A 9 1.02 3.90 4.86
N ILE A 10 1.31 3.60 6.12
CA ILE A 10 0.30 3.59 7.19
C ILE A 10 -0.29 4.99 7.37
N PHE A 11 0.56 6.02 7.36
CA PHE A 11 0.08 7.40 7.46
C PHE A 11 -0.84 7.76 6.29
N LEU A 12 -0.49 7.38 5.06
CA LEU A 12 -1.36 7.60 3.90
C LEU A 12 -2.71 6.87 4.05
N LEU A 13 -2.69 5.59 4.44
CA LEU A 13 -3.93 4.81 4.63
C LEU A 13 -4.85 5.38 5.71
N LEU A 14 -4.31 6.08 6.69
CA LEU A 14 -5.10 6.76 7.73
C LEU A 14 -5.66 8.11 7.29
N ASN A 15 -5.10 8.73 6.24
CA ASN A 15 -5.53 10.04 5.74
C ASN A 15 -6.32 9.98 4.44
N GLU A 16 -6.16 8.93 3.64
CA GLU A 16 -6.79 8.74 2.34
C GLU A 16 -7.75 7.55 2.37
N ASP A 17 -8.95 7.71 1.78
CA ASP A 17 -9.94 6.63 1.67
C ASP A 17 -9.42 5.44 0.82
N ALA A 18 -8.51 5.71 -0.12
CA ALA A 18 -7.93 4.70 -0.99
C ALA A 18 -6.53 5.11 -1.48
N VAL A 19 -5.59 4.16 -1.40
CA VAL A 19 -4.19 4.36 -1.77
C VAL A 19 -3.78 3.42 -2.90
N ALA A 20 -3.04 3.92 -3.89
CA ALA A 20 -2.55 3.10 -4.99
C ALA A 20 -1.50 2.07 -4.53
N GLY A 21 -1.70 0.80 -4.90
CA GLY A 21 -0.76 -0.28 -4.58
C GLY A 21 0.64 -0.13 -5.22
N SER A 22 0.76 0.78 -6.19
CA SER A 22 2.02 1.12 -6.86
C SER A 22 2.57 2.49 -6.46
N LEU A 23 2.12 3.06 -5.35
CA LEU A 23 2.62 4.35 -4.86
C LEU A 23 4.14 4.33 -4.76
N THR A 24 4.77 5.48 -5.00
CA THR A 24 6.21 5.65 -4.85
C THR A 24 6.46 6.82 -3.93
N THR A 25 7.26 6.61 -2.89
CA THR A 25 7.72 7.67 -1.99
C THR A 25 9.23 7.81 -2.09
N LYS A 26 9.81 8.78 -1.38
CA LYS A 26 11.27 8.92 -1.24
C LYS A 26 11.94 7.67 -0.64
N SER A 27 11.19 6.85 0.09
CA SER A 27 11.66 5.70 0.85
C SER A 27 11.17 4.36 0.31
N LEU A 28 10.23 4.36 -0.64
CA LEU A 28 9.52 3.17 -1.12
C LEU A 28 9.38 3.20 -2.65
N SER A 29 9.96 2.23 -3.33
CA SER A 29 9.76 2.06 -4.78
C SER A 29 8.39 1.44 -5.08
N ARG A 30 7.89 1.64 -6.30
CA ARG A 30 6.64 1.00 -6.78
C ARG A 30 6.58 -0.53 -6.56
N TYR A 31 7.71 -1.23 -6.67
CA TYR A 31 7.79 -2.68 -6.47
C TYR A 31 7.75 -3.05 -4.98
N ALA A 32 8.43 -2.26 -4.14
CA ALA A 32 8.39 -2.44 -2.69
C ALA A 32 6.99 -2.13 -2.13
N ALA A 33 6.33 -1.09 -2.65
CA ALA A 33 4.96 -0.76 -2.32
C ALA A 33 4.00 -1.91 -2.67
N ARG A 34 4.09 -2.43 -3.89
CA ARG A 34 3.22 -3.54 -4.32
C ARG A 34 3.35 -4.75 -3.39
N ARG A 35 4.59 -5.15 -3.07
CA ARG A 35 4.85 -6.26 -2.14
C ARG A 35 4.40 -5.96 -0.71
N LEU A 36 4.45 -4.70 -0.28
CA LEU A 36 3.94 -4.27 1.03
C LEU A 36 2.42 -4.43 1.09
N PHE A 37 1.69 -3.90 0.11
CA PHE A 37 0.23 -4.01 0.05
C PHE A 37 -0.25 -5.46 -0.06
N GLU A 38 0.42 -6.28 -0.87
CA GLU A 38 0.12 -7.72 -0.94
C GLU A 38 0.26 -8.39 0.43
N ARG A 39 1.28 -8.02 1.22
CA ARG A 39 1.44 -8.54 2.59
C ARG A 39 0.40 -8.01 3.56
N LEU A 40 0.06 -6.72 3.48
CA LEU A 40 -0.98 -6.13 4.33
C LEU A 40 -2.35 -6.75 4.03
N GLN A 41 -2.65 -7.03 2.76
CA GLN A 41 -3.87 -7.72 2.35
C GLN A 41 -3.92 -9.16 2.86
N LEU A 42 -2.79 -9.89 2.80
CA LEU A 42 -2.70 -11.24 3.38
C LEU A 42 -2.87 -11.27 4.91
N LEU A 43 -2.60 -10.15 5.58
CA LEU A 43 -2.79 -9.96 7.01
C LEU A 43 -4.16 -9.35 7.35
N ASP A 44 -5.03 -9.18 6.35
CA ASP A 44 -6.37 -8.58 6.48
C ASP A 44 -6.36 -7.14 7.06
N VAL A 45 -5.24 -6.43 6.88
CA VAL A 45 -5.08 -5.04 7.34
C VAL A 45 -5.67 -4.05 6.33
N VAL A 46 -5.67 -4.41 5.04
CA VAL A 46 -6.18 -3.60 3.95
C VAL A 46 -6.95 -4.46 2.96
N ARG A 47 -7.92 -3.86 2.29
CA ARG A 47 -8.75 -4.49 1.26
C ARG A 47 -8.50 -3.88 -0.10
N GLU A 48 -8.50 -4.72 -1.12
CA GLU A 48 -8.40 -4.29 -2.51
C GLU A 48 -9.77 -3.77 -2.98
N LEU A 49 -9.82 -2.56 -3.53
CA LEU A 49 -11.06 -1.84 -3.84
C LEU A 49 -11.38 -1.74 -5.33
N SER A 50 -10.41 -1.96 -6.21
CA SER A 50 -10.57 -1.72 -7.66
C SER A 50 -11.20 -2.89 -8.41
N GLY A 51 -11.10 -4.12 -7.90
CA GLY A 51 -11.54 -5.34 -8.59
C GLY A 51 -10.73 -5.68 -9.83
N ARG A 52 -9.56 -5.03 -10.06
CA ARG A 52 -8.73 -5.20 -11.26
C ARG A 52 -7.34 -5.73 -10.93
N ALA A 53 -6.73 -6.47 -11.87
CA ALA A 53 -5.41 -7.07 -11.65
C ALA A 53 -4.23 -6.09 -11.82
N THR A 54 -4.40 -5.05 -12.64
CA THR A 54 -3.31 -4.18 -13.12
C THR A 54 -3.17 -2.88 -12.33
N PHE A 55 -4.28 -2.26 -11.94
CA PHE A 55 -4.30 -1.01 -11.18
C PHE A 55 -5.14 -1.21 -9.91
N ARG A 56 -4.46 -1.55 -8.81
CA ARG A 56 -5.11 -1.86 -7.54
C ARG A 56 -5.07 -0.66 -6.60
N LEU A 57 -6.23 -0.38 -6.03
CA LEU A 57 -6.40 0.57 -4.92
C LEU A 57 -6.63 -0.23 -3.64
N PHE A 58 -6.06 0.24 -2.54
CA PHE A 58 -6.16 -0.38 -1.23
C PHE A 58 -6.72 0.62 -0.23
N GLY A 59 -7.68 0.19 0.58
CA GLY A 59 -8.19 0.93 1.74
C GLY A 59 -8.21 0.04 2.97
N LEU A 60 -8.57 0.60 4.12
CA LEU A 60 -8.77 -0.14 5.38
C LEU A 60 -10.08 -0.95 5.31
#